data_AF-A0A6J5UAR4-F1
#
_entry.id   AF-A0A6J5UAR4-F1
#
_cell.length_a   1.000
_cell.length_b   1.000
_cell.length_c   1.000
_cell.angle_alpha   90.00
_cell.angle_beta   90.00
_cell.angle_gamma   90.00
#
_symmetry.space_group_name_H-M   'P 1'
#
loop_
_entity.id
_entity.type
_entity.pdbx_description
1 polymer ?
#
loop_
_entity_poly.entity_id
_entity_poly.type
_entity_poly.pdbx_seq_one_letter_code
_entity_poly.pdbx_strand_id
1 'polypeptide(L)' 'MSVAFNEGFEKFRQFAADVHKDIDWDAITPSAAQEIISSGAHRTKQCHQPAKGNDND' A
#
# COMPACT_ATOMS: atom_id res chain seq x y z
N MET A 1 0.77 -8.66 -13.98
CA MET A 1 -0.10 -8.55 -12.79
C MET A 1 -0.45 -9.94 -12.30
N SER A 2 -0.38 -10.23 -11.00
CA SER A 2 -0.67 -11.58 -10.49
C SER A 2 -2.18 -11.81 -10.40
N VAL A 3 -2.67 -12.96 -10.88
CA VAL A 3 -4.09 -13.35 -10.82
C VAL A 3 -4.59 -13.38 -9.37
N ALA A 4 -3.79 -13.96 -8.46
CA ALA A 4 -4.11 -14.02 -7.04
C ALA A 4 -4.21 -12.63 -6.38
N PHE A 5 -3.43 -11.66 -6.88
CA PHE A 5 -3.52 -10.29 -6.39
C PHE A 5 -4.82 -9.63 -6.84
N ASN A 6 -5.22 -9.79 -8.10
CA ASN A 6 -6.47 -9.23 -8.61
C ASN A 6 -7.68 -9.78 -7.84
N GLU A 7 -7.76 -11.10 -7.64
CA GLU A 7 -8.85 -11.69 -6.83
C GLU A 7 -8.86 -11.18 -5.39
N GLY A 8 -7.68 -11.04 -4.77
CA GLY A 8 -7.58 -10.49 -3.41
C GLY A 8 -8.01 -9.03 -3.35
N PHE A 9 -7.62 -8.23 -4.34
CA PHE A 9 -7.98 -6.83 -4.45
C PHE A 9 -9.49 -6.63 -4.67
N GLU A 10 -10.14 -7.45 -5.50
CA GLU A 10 -11.59 -7.37 -5.69
C GLU A 10 -12.37 -7.69 -4.41
N LYS A 11 -11.95 -8.70 -3.65
CA LYS A 11 -12.55 -9.01 -2.33
C LYS A 11 -12.36 -7.87 -1.34
N PHE A 12 -11.17 -7.28 -1.30
CA PHE A 12 -10.90 -6.09 -0.49
C PHE A 12 -11.78 -4.92 -0.92
N ARG A 13 -11.91 -4.67 -2.23
CA ARG A 13 -12.73 -3.60 -2.79
C ARG A 13 -14.19 -3.72 -2.36
N GLN A 14 -14.76 -4.93 -2.42
CA GLN A 14 -16.14 -5.17 -1.97
C GLN A 14 -16.32 -4.88 -0.48
N PHE A 15 -15.37 -5.32 0.37
CA PHE A 15 -15.40 -5.02 1.79
C PHE A 15 -15.27 -3.52 2.06
N ALA A 16 -14.32 -2.85 1.40
CA ALA A 16 -14.04 -1.44 1.63
C ALA A 16 -15.18 -0.54 1.11
N ALA A 17 -15.88 -0.93 0.04
CA ALA A 17 -17.05 -0.23 -0.46
C ALA A 17 -18.24 -0.25 0.49
N ASP A 18 -18.36 -1.28 1.33
CA ASP A 18 -19.40 -1.34 2.37
C ASP A 18 -19.15 -0.33 3.50
N VAL A 19 -17.87 -0.17 3.88
CA VAL A 19 -17.44 0.69 4.99
C VAL A 19 -17.26 2.15 4.55
N HIS A 20 -16.69 2.38 3.37
CA HIS A 20 -16.30 3.69 2.84
C HIS A 20 -17.08 4.00 1.56
N LYS A 21 -18.32 4.45 1.75
CA LYS A 21 -19.28 4.75 0.67
C LYS A 21 -19.00 6.05 -0.06
N ASP A 22 -18.12 6.89 0.49
CA ASP A 22 -17.71 8.18 -0.08
C ASP A 22 -16.58 8.03 -1.12
N ILE A 23 -15.95 6.86 -1.20
CA ILE A 23 -14.84 6.59 -2.11
C ILE A 23 -15.36 5.85 -3.35
N ASP A 24 -15.01 6.35 -4.53
CA ASP A 24 -15.25 5.65 -5.79
C ASP A 24 -14.21 4.53 -5.98
N TRP A 25 -14.54 3.35 -5.45
CA TRP A 25 -13.67 2.18 -5.48
C TRP A 25 -13.45 1.61 -6.89
N ASP A 26 -14.31 1.94 -7.85
CA ASP A 26 -14.18 1.49 -9.24
C ASP A 26 -13.05 2.22 -9.99
N ALA A 27 -12.86 3.52 -9.72
CA ALA A 27 -11.73 4.29 -10.24
C ALA A 27 -10.35 3.76 -9.80
N ILE A 28 -10.28 2.99 -8.71
CA ILE A 28 -9.02 2.41 -8.21
C ILE A 28 -8.73 1.11 -8.94
N THR A 29 -7.83 1.14 -9.92
CA THR A 29 -7.43 -0.06 -10.66
C THR A 29 -6.51 -0.97 -9.83
N PRO A 30 -6.57 -2.30 -10.03
CA PRO A 30 -5.66 -3.23 -9.38
C PRO A 30 -4.18 -2.86 -9.61
N SER A 31 -3.82 -2.45 -10.84
CA SER A 31 -2.46 -2.03 -11.21
C SER A 31 -1.96 -0.88 -10.36
N ALA A 32 -2.77 0.19 -10.23
CA ALA A 32 -2.41 1.34 -9.41
C ALA A 32 -2.23 0.95 -7.93
N ALA A 33 -3.09 0.08 -7.39
CA ALA A 33 -2.94 -0.43 -6.04
C ALA A 33 -1.64 -1.25 -5.88
N GLN A 34 -1.32 -2.11 -6.84
CA GLN A 34 -0.08 -2.89 -6.83
C GLN A 34 1.15 -2.00 -6.92
N GLU A 35 1.13 -0.95 -7.74
CA GLU A 35 2.22 0.02 -7.85
C GLU A 35 2.44 0.77 -6.53
N ILE A 36 1.39 1.18 -5.84
CA ILE A 36 1.48 1.83 -4.52
C ILE A 36 2.08 0.87 -3.48
N ILE A 37 1.63 -0.38 -3.44
CA ILE A 37 2.16 -1.38 -2.50
C ILE A 37 3.63 -1.69 -2.81
N SER A 38 3.96 -1.82 -4.10
CA SER A 38 5.32 -2.14 -4.56
C SER A 38 6.29 -0.97 -4.38
N SER A 39 5.84 0.26 -4.58
CA SER A 39 6.62 1.49 -4.33
C SER A 39 6.69 1.86 -2.84
N GLY A 40 5.66 1.53 -2.06
CA GLY A 40 5.63 1.64 -0.61
C GLY A 40 6.64 0.70 0.07
N ALA A 41 6.80 -0.52 -0.46
CA ALA A 41 7.87 -1.44 -0.06
C ALA A 41 9.27 -0.87 -0.35
N HIS A 42 9.39 0.09 -1.27
CA HIS A 42 10.66 0.78 -1.54
C HIS A 42 10.96 1.89 -0.52
N ARG A 43 9.94 2.53 0.04
CA ARG A 43 10.11 3.61 1.04
C ARG A 43 10.32 3.14 2.47
N THR A 44 9.91 1.92 2.83
CA THR A 44 10.19 1.39 4.18
C THR A 44 11.67 1.12 4.43
N LYS A 45 12.51 1.00 3.37
CA LYS A 45 13.96 0.92 3.52
C LYS A 45 14.64 2.26 3.86
N GLN A 46 13.96 3.39 3.73
CA GLN A 46 14.51 4.71 4.07
C GLN A 46 14.07 5.26 5.44
N CYS A 47 13.05 4.69 6.08
CA CYS A 47 12.59 5.15 7.39
C CYS A 47 13.33 4.54 8.59
N HIS A 48 14.39 3.75 8.37
CA HIS A 48 15.31 3.34 9.43
C HIS A 48 16.65 4.05 9.24
N GLN A 49 16.66 5.37 9.43
CA GLN A 49 17.90 6.01 9.86
C GLN A 49 18.09 5.64 11.34
N PRO A 50 19.10 4.82 11.71
CA PRO A 50 19.47 4.74 13.12
C PRO A 50 19.82 6.15 13.56
N ALA A 51 19.20 6.61 14.66
CA ALA A 51 19.60 7.86 15.28
C ALA A 51 21.10 7.75 15.60
N LYS A 52 21.90 8.60 14.97
CA LYS A 52 23.33 8.70 15.25
C LYS A 52 23.44 9.22 16.69
N GLY A 53 23.77 8.33 17.62
CA GLY A 53 24.18 8.71 18.96
C GLY A 53 25.40 9.60 18.83
N ASN A 54 25.29 10.84 19.29
CA ASN A 54 26.43 11.73 19.42
C ASN A 54 27.14 11.34 20.72
N ASP A 55 28.03 10.36 20.66
CA ASP A 55 28.99 10.12 21.72
C ASP A 55 30.10 11.20 21.58
N ASN A 56 29.99 12.27 22.38
CA ASN A 56 31.14 13.10 22.70
C ASN A 56 31.76 12.52 23.97
N ASP A 57 33.00 12.04 23.86
CA ASP A 57 33.92 11.79 24.99
C ASP A 57 34.68 13.08 25.32
#